data_AF-A0A1B6Z4G9-F1
#
_entry.id   AF-A0A1B6Z4G9-F1
#
_cell.length_a   1.000
_cell.length_b   1.000
_cell.length_c   1.000
_cell.angle_alpha   90.00
_cell.angle_beta   90.00
_cell.angle_gamma   90.00
#
_symmetry.space_group_name_H-M   'P 1'
#
loop_
_entity.id
_entity.type
_entity.pdbx_description
1 polymer ?
#
loop_
_entity_poly.entity_id
_entity_poly.type
_entity_poly.pdbx_seq_one_letter_code
_entity_poly.pdbx_strand_id
1 'polypeptide(L)'
;MPGPHYAISEAFIVLAAIWSTIFLSRTGHRLAALGCAIFGCAAAIGVYRFGAGEISELAGFHKDFSQIGGSIAMALISAQFLLAKPLVNRTAVGRWAIWAAVIVSAMFACAVPTLTTPLFIIWLSVAIIAAALIPASTIAGRLSLAALVSVFLINLLLIRQSPQLGPDLSWHLFHILVALWLLAIVYIFEYRRSDGEAAIQDDIPAVTKCD
;
A
#
# COMPACT_ATOMS: atom_id res chain seq x y z
N MET A 1 8.46 18.47 23.39
CA MET A 1 7.24 17.65 23.25
C MET A 1 6.80 17.73 21.79
N PRO A 2 6.24 16.66 21.21
CA PRO A 2 5.71 16.73 19.86
C PRO A 2 4.62 17.81 19.75
N GLY A 3 4.76 18.77 18.83
CA GLY A 3 3.79 19.86 18.67
C GLY A 3 2.61 19.51 17.75
N PRO A 4 1.56 20.34 17.70
CA PRO A 4 0.38 20.07 16.84
C PRO A 4 0.69 19.89 15.35
N HIS A 5 1.79 20.47 14.86
CA HIS A 5 2.24 20.36 13.47
C HIS A 5 2.40 18.91 12.97
N TYR A 6 2.69 17.95 13.85
CA TYR A 6 2.77 16.52 13.52
C TYR A 6 1.48 15.96 12.89
N ALA A 7 0.32 16.50 13.27
CA ALA A 7 -0.98 16.13 12.71
C ALA A 7 -1.12 16.48 11.22
N ILE A 8 -0.40 17.51 10.73
CA ILE A 8 -0.56 18.00 9.36
C ILE A 8 -0.14 16.93 8.35
N SER A 9 1.02 16.32 8.54
CA SER A 9 1.50 15.28 7.62
C SER A 9 0.71 13.98 7.73
N GLU A 10 0.11 13.69 8.90
CA GLU A 10 -0.81 12.57 9.03
C GLU A 10 -2.15 12.83 8.33
N ALA A 11 -2.64 14.07 8.35
CA ALA A 11 -3.84 14.45 7.60
C ALA A 11 -3.65 14.27 6.09
N PHE A 12 -2.43 14.47 5.56
CA PHE A 12 -2.14 14.12 4.16
C PHE A 12 -2.28 12.62 3.88
N ILE A 13 -1.87 11.74 4.80
CA ILE A 13 -2.11 10.30 4.65
C ILE A 13 -3.61 10.01 4.66
N VAL A 14 -4.38 10.63 5.57
CA VAL A 14 -5.83 10.44 5.63
C VAL A 14 -6.50 10.82 4.31
N LEU A 15 -6.18 12.00 3.77
CA LEU A 15 -6.76 12.46 2.49
C LEU A 15 -6.36 11.54 1.33
N ALA A 16 -5.09 11.17 1.24
CA ALA A 16 -4.60 10.25 0.21
C ALA A 16 -5.27 8.87 0.34
N ALA A 17 -5.44 8.36 1.55
CA ALA A 17 -6.08 7.08 1.83
C ALA A 17 -7.57 7.08 1.48
N ILE A 18 -8.31 8.14 1.83
CA ILE A 18 -9.74 8.29 1.46
C ILE A 18 -9.89 8.27 -0.05
N TRP A 19 -9.14 9.12 -0.76
CA TRP A 19 -9.20 9.18 -2.21
C TRP A 19 -8.83 7.84 -2.84
N SER A 20 -7.72 7.23 -2.40
CA SER A 20 -7.24 5.95 -2.93
C SER A 20 -8.25 4.82 -2.69
N THR A 21 -8.85 4.78 -1.49
CA THR A 21 -9.88 3.79 -1.14
C THR A 21 -11.10 3.92 -2.03
N ILE A 22 -11.61 5.15 -2.23
CA ILE A 22 -12.78 5.41 -3.08
C ILE A 22 -12.47 5.01 -4.53
N PHE A 23 -11.33 5.43 -5.06
CA PHE A 23 -10.94 5.14 -6.44
C PHE A 23 -10.78 3.64 -6.67
N LEU A 24 -9.98 2.96 -5.83
CA LEU A 24 -9.73 1.52 -5.95
C LEU A 24 -10.99 0.69 -5.75
N SER A 25 -11.91 1.13 -4.90
CA SER A 25 -13.22 0.47 -4.73
C SER A 25 -14.06 0.56 -6.00
N ARG A 26 -14.09 1.73 -6.64
CA ARG A 26 -14.85 1.98 -7.88
C ARG A 26 -14.28 1.22 -9.08
N THR A 27 -12.96 0.98 -9.09
CA THR A 27 -12.27 0.22 -10.15
C THR A 27 -12.13 -1.28 -9.85
N GLY A 28 -12.75 -1.77 -8.77
CA GLY A 28 -12.83 -3.20 -8.45
C GLY A 28 -11.62 -3.78 -7.70
N HIS A 29 -10.66 -2.96 -7.30
CA HIS A 29 -9.47 -3.35 -6.54
C HIS A 29 -9.72 -3.37 -5.02
N ARG A 30 -10.68 -4.18 -4.59
CA ARG A 30 -11.24 -4.16 -3.21
C ARG A 30 -10.22 -4.44 -2.10
N LEU A 31 -9.25 -5.34 -2.31
CA LEU A 31 -8.27 -5.65 -1.26
C LEU A 31 -7.26 -4.52 -1.10
N ALA A 32 -6.81 -3.92 -2.21
CA ALA A 32 -5.96 -2.74 -2.13
C ALA A 32 -6.71 -1.55 -1.51
N ALA A 33 -7.98 -1.35 -1.86
CA ALA A 33 -8.83 -0.34 -1.23
C ALA A 33 -8.93 -0.54 0.29
N LEU A 34 -9.18 -1.77 0.75
CA LEU A 34 -9.23 -2.08 2.18
C LEU A 34 -7.87 -1.83 2.87
N GLY A 35 -6.76 -2.20 2.24
CA GLY A 35 -5.43 -1.90 2.77
C GLY A 35 -5.16 -0.39 2.88
N CYS A 36 -5.51 0.39 1.86
CA CYS A 36 -5.42 1.85 1.90
C CYS A 36 -6.30 2.43 3.02
N ALA A 37 -7.51 1.91 3.22
CA ALA A 37 -8.40 2.35 4.29
C ALA A 37 -7.78 2.11 5.69
N ILE A 38 -7.16 0.94 5.91
CA ILE A 38 -6.49 0.62 7.18
C ILE A 38 -5.33 1.60 7.47
N PHE A 39 -4.50 1.92 6.45
CA PHE A 39 -3.49 2.97 6.60
C PHE A 39 -4.10 4.33 6.95
N GLY A 40 -5.20 4.70 6.28
CA GLY A 40 -5.94 5.93 6.57
C GLY A 40 -6.47 5.97 8.00
N CYS A 41 -7.02 4.87 8.52
CA CYS A 41 -7.47 4.78 9.91
C CYS A 41 -6.32 4.96 10.90
N ALA A 42 -5.15 4.36 10.65
CA ALA A 42 -3.98 4.54 11.49
C ALA A 42 -3.56 6.02 11.54
N ALA A 43 -3.45 6.66 10.39
CA ALA A 43 -3.14 8.09 10.30
C ALA A 43 -4.22 8.98 10.94
N ALA A 44 -5.50 8.61 10.85
CA ALA A 44 -6.58 9.38 11.48
C ALA A 44 -6.49 9.36 13.02
N ILE A 45 -6.08 8.22 13.60
CA ILE A 45 -5.77 8.13 15.03
C ILE A 45 -4.61 9.07 15.37
N GLY A 46 -3.58 9.11 14.52
CA GLY A 46 -2.45 10.04 14.66
C GLY A 46 -2.87 11.51 14.59
N VAL A 47 -3.65 11.90 13.58
CA VAL A 47 -4.22 13.26 13.44
C VAL A 47 -4.96 13.67 14.70
N TYR A 48 -5.83 12.80 15.21
CA TYR A 48 -6.57 13.09 16.43
C TYR A 48 -5.64 13.21 17.64
N ARG A 49 -4.70 12.27 17.79
CA ARG A 49 -3.70 12.26 18.86
C ARG A 49 -2.93 13.59 18.93
N PHE A 50 -2.36 14.06 17.83
CA PHE A 50 -1.60 15.31 17.82
C PHE A 50 -2.47 16.57 17.79
N GLY A 51 -3.63 16.51 17.13
CA GLY A 51 -4.54 17.64 16.99
C GLY A 51 -5.32 17.96 18.27
N ALA A 52 -5.68 16.94 19.06
CA ALA A 52 -6.39 17.09 20.32
C ALA A 52 -5.45 17.24 21.54
N GLY A 53 -4.14 17.02 21.37
CA GLY A 53 -3.16 17.11 22.45
C GLY A 53 -3.03 15.85 23.31
N GLU A 54 -3.69 14.75 22.94
CA GLU A 54 -3.67 13.43 23.61
C GLU A 54 -2.39 12.63 23.31
N ILE A 55 -1.23 13.29 23.42
CA ILE A 55 0.05 12.79 22.90
C ILE A 55 0.49 11.51 23.60
N SER A 56 0.34 11.44 24.93
CA SER A 56 0.79 10.31 25.76
C SER A 56 -0.22 9.17 25.74
N GLU A 57 -1.49 9.52 25.86
CA GLU A 57 -2.63 8.64 26.10
C GLU A 57 -2.85 7.72 24.90
N LEU A 58 -2.76 8.28 23.69
CA LEU A 58 -2.96 7.54 22.45
C LEU A 58 -1.65 7.02 21.83
N ALA A 59 -0.48 7.27 22.42
CA ALA A 59 0.80 6.88 21.83
C ALA A 59 0.91 5.37 21.60
N GLY A 60 0.60 4.58 22.64
CA GLY A 60 0.64 3.11 22.57
C GLY A 60 -0.38 2.57 21.58
N PHE A 61 -1.62 3.03 21.70
CA PHE A 61 -2.71 2.61 20.81
C PHE A 61 -2.42 2.92 19.34
N HIS A 62 -1.99 4.15 19.04
CA HIS A 62 -1.61 4.55 17.68
C HIS A 62 -0.46 3.68 17.14
N LYS A 63 0.57 3.44 17.95
CA LYS A 63 1.71 2.61 17.56
C LYS A 63 1.27 1.19 17.24
N ASP A 64 0.51 0.55 18.13
CA ASP A 64 0.09 -0.83 17.97
C ASP A 64 -0.83 -0.99 16.76
N PHE A 65 -1.82 -0.09 16.62
CA PHE A 65 -2.70 -0.06 15.45
C PHE A 65 -1.92 0.17 14.16
N SER A 66 -0.94 1.08 14.15
CA SER A 66 -0.11 1.36 12.97
C SER A 66 0.74 0.16 12.57
N GLN A 67 1.32 -0.56 13.53
CA GLN A 67 2.17 -1.71 13.26
C GLN A 67 1.37 -2.93 12.80
N ILE A 68 0.32 -3.30 13.54
CA ILE A 68 -0.53 -4.45 13.22
C ILE A 68 -1.33 -4.14 11.95
N GLY A 69 -2.02 -2.99 11.91
CA GLY A 69 -2.81 -2.55 10.79
C GLY A 69 -1.97 -2.35 9.53
N GLY A 70 -0.78 -1.76 9.64
CA GLY A 70 0.14 -1.62 8.51
C GLY A 70 0.56 -2.96 7.92
N SER A 71 0.86 -3.96 8.78
CA SER A 71 1.21 -5.32 8.33
C SER A 71 0.06 -5.99 7.56
N ILE A 72 -1.16 -5.91 8.11
CA ILE A 72 -2.37 -6.45 7.47
C ILE A 72 -2.68 -5.71 6.17
N ALA A 73 -2.62 -4.38 6.17
CA ALA A 73 -2.83 -3.54 5.00
C ALA A 73 -1.87 -3.91 3.87
N MET A 74 -0.60 -4.12 4.20
CA MET A 74 0.40 -4.48 3.21
C MET A 74 0.18 -5.88 2.64
N ALA A 75 -0.26 -6.83 3.47
CA ALA A 75 -0.67 -8.16 3.01
C ALA A 75 -1.83 -8.08 2.01
N LEU A 76 -2.85 -7.28 2.31
CA LEU A 76 -4.03 -7.10 1.44
C LEU A 76 -3.68 -6.46 0.09
N ILE A 77 -2.88 -5.39 0.09
CA ILE A 77 -2.42 -4.73 -1.15
C ILE A 77 -1.58 -5.69 -1.99
N SER A 78 -0.68 -6.45 -1.35
CA SER A 78 0.14 -7.45 -2.04
C SER A 78 -0.70 -8.59 -2.61
N ALA A 79 -1.69 -9.07 -1.86
CA ALA A 79 -2.65 -10.05 -2.33
C ALA A 79 -3.42 -9.56 -3.56
N GLN A 80 -3.83 -8.28 -3.61
CA GLN A 80 -4.45 -7.69 -4.80
C GLN A 80 -3.54 -7.78 -6.03
N PHE A 81 -2.24 -7.50 -5.89
CA PHE A 81 -1.27 -7.64 -6.99
C PHE A 81 -1.14 -9.07 -7.49
N LEU A 82 -1.04 -10.03 -6.56
CA LEU A 82 -0.88 -11.45 -6.88
C LEU A 82 -2.13 -12.04 -7.53
N LEU A 83 -3.32 -11.76 -6.97
CA LEU A 83 -4.60 -12.25 -7.48
C LEU A 83 -4.97 -11.63 -8.83
N ALA A 84 -4.33 -10.55 -9.25
CA ALA A 84 -4.52 -10.03 -10.59
C ALA A 84 -3.70 -10.83 -11.64
N LYS A 85 -2.76 -11.70 -11.25
CA LYS A 85 -1.99 -12.55 -12.19
C LYS A 85 -2.83 -13.76 -12.63
N PRO A 86 -2.98 -14.03 -13.94
CA PRO A 86 -3.79 -15.15 -14.44
C PRO A 86 -3.38 -16.51 -13.87
N LEU A 87 -2.07 -16.75 -13.74
CA LEU A 87 -1.54 -18.01 -13.22
C LEU A 87 -2.02 -18.32 -11.79
N VAL A 88 -2.19 -17.29 -10.97
CA VAL A 88 -2.66 -17.41 -9.58
C VAL A 88 -4.19 -17.45 -9.52
N ASN A 89 -4.85 -16.56 -10.26
CA ASN A 89 -6.29 -16.35 -10.15
C ASN A 89 -7.13 -17.44 -10.83
N ARG A 90 -6.60 -18.10 -11.87
CA ARG A 90 -7.33 -19.13 -12.63
C ARG A 90 -7.58 -20.41 -11.84
N THR A 91 -6.76 -20.71 -10.82
CA THR A 91 -6.93 -21.91 -10.01
C THR A 91 -7.58 -21.58 -8.67
N ALA A 92 -8.49 -22.44 -8.20
CA ALA A 92 -9.04 -22.30 -6.86
C ALA A 92 -7.94 -22.40 -5.78
N VAL A 93 -6.99 -23.32 -5.98
CA VAL A 93 -5.85 -23.53 -5.07
C VAL A 93 -5.01 -22.27 -4.90
N GLY A 94 -4.64 -21.59 -6.00
CA GLY A 94 -3.85 -20.36 -5.94
C GLY A 94 -4.56 -19.26 -5.16
N ARG A 95 -5.86 -19.04 -5.44
CA ARG A 95 -6.66 -18.04 -4.72
C ARG A 95 -6.75 -18.33 -3.22
N TRP A 96 -7.06 -19.57 -2.85
CA TRP A 96 -7.17 -19.98 -1.45
C TRP A 96 -5.82 -19.91 -0.72
N ALA A 97 -4.71 -20.24 -1.39
CA ALA A 97 -3.38 -20.14 -0.80
C ALA A 97 -3.03 -18.67 -0.45
N ILE A 98 -3.36 -17.70 -1.30
CA ILE A 98 -3.14 -16.28 -1.01
C ILE A 98 -3.99 -15.84 0.19
N TRP A 99 -5.27 -16.20 0.23
CA TRP A 99 -6.14 -15.88 1.36
C TRP A 99 -5.65 -16.50 2.67
N ALA A 100 -5.26 -17.77 2.64
CA ALA A 100 -4.67 -18.44 3.80
C ALA A 100 -3.40 -17.73 4.27
N ALA A 101 -2.51 -17.33 3.36
CA ALA A 101 -1.30 -16.58 3.70
C ALA A 101 -1.61 -15.23 4.34
N VAL A 102 -2.58 -14.47 3.82
CA VAL A 102 -3.02 -13.20 4.41
C VAL A 102 -3.60 -13.40 5.80
N ILE A 103 -4.48 -14.39 5.98
CA ILE A 103 -5.12 -14.68 7.28
C ILE A 103 -4.08 -15.11 8.31
N VAL A 104 -3.20 -16.05 7.95
CA VAL A 104 -2.12 -16.52 8.83
C VAL A 104 -1.19 -15.37 9.20
N SER A 105 -0.81 -14.54 8.23
CA SER A 105 0.01 -13.34 8.49
C SER A 105 -0.69 -12.37 9.43
N ALA A 106 -1.99 -12.12 9.27
CA ALA A 106 -2.76 -11.25 10.15
C ALA A 106 -2.85 -11.81 11.57
N MET A 107 -3.07 -13.12 11.71
CA MET A 107 -3.06 -13.81 13.01
C MET A 107 -1.71 -13.64 13.72
N PHE A 108 -0.59 -13.84 13.02
CA PHE A 108 0.74 -13.63 13.58
C PHE A 108 1.01 -12.17 13.93
N ALA A 109 0.58 -11.22 13.09
CA ALA A 109 0.73 -9.79 13.37
C ALA A 109 -0.01 -9.39 14.67
N CYS A 110 -1.20 -9.95 14.91
CA CYS A 110 -1.97 -9.71 16.13
C CYS A 110 -1.40 -10.44 17.36
N ALA A 111 -0.95 -11.69 17.20
CA ALA A 111 -0.51 -12.53 18.32
C ALA A 111 0.94 -12.27 18.75
N VAL A 112 1.80 -11.81 17.84
CA VAL A 112 3.23 -11.66 18.05
C VAL A 112 3.70 -10.29 17.55
N PRO A 113 3.62 -9.23 18.38
CA PRO A 113 3.90 -7.85 17.95
C PRO A 113 5.28 -7.64 17.31
N THR A 114 6.28 -8.41 17.71
CA THR A 114 7.65 -8.35 17.15
C THR A 114 7.72 -8.79 15.68
N LEU A 115 6.72 -9.52 15.18
CA LEU A 115 6.63 -9.94 13.79
C LEU A 115 5.96 -8.91 12.87
N THR A 116 5.31 -7.87 13.39
CA THR A 116 4.59 -6.88 12.58
C THR A 116 5.46 -6.23 11.49
N THR A 117 6.64 -5.74 11.86
CA THR A 117 7.61 -5.13 10.94
C THR A 117 8.22 -6.14 9.96
N PRO A 118 8.73 -7.32 10.38
CA PRO A 118 9.16 -8.36 9.45
C PRO A 118 8.08 -8.77 8.43
N LEU A 119 6.85 -9.02 8.89
CA LEU A 119 5.73 -9.38 8.02
C LEU A 119 5.40 -8.25 7.04
N PHE A 120 5.41 -7.00 7.50
CA PHE A 120 5.24 -5.84 6.63
C PHE A 120 6.28 -5.81 5.51
N ILE A 121 7.57 -6.00 5.85
CA ILE A 121 8.66 -5.99 4.88
C ILE A 121 8.51 -7.15 3.89
N ILE A 122 8.17 -8.35 4.36
CA ILE A 122 7.95 -9.52 3.49
C ILE A 122 6.85 -9.22 2.46
N TRP A 123 5.69 -8.73 2.91
CA TRP A 123 4.60 -8.40 2.01
C TRP A 123 4.96 -7.24 1.07
N LEU A 124 5.65 -6.21 1.56
CA LEU A 124 6.12 -5.13 0.71
C LEU A 124 7.10 -5.62 -0.37
N SER A 125 8.02 -6.53 -0.04
CA SER A 125 8.89 -7.19 -1.02
C SER A 125 8.10 -7.97 -2.06
N VAL A 126 7.06 -8.69 -1.63
CA VAL A 126 6.13 -9.38 -2.54
C VAL A 126 5.43 -8.39 -3.48
N ALA A 127 4.96 -7.25 -2.97
CA ALA A 127 4.34 -6.20 -3.78
C ALA A 127 5.33 -5.59 -4.79
N ILE A 128 6.57 -5.32 -4.40
CA ILE A 128 7.63 -4.81 -5.28
C ILE A 128 7.89 -5.78 -6.44
N ILE A 129 8.09 -7.06 -6.11
CA ILE A 129 8.30 -8.11 -7.12
C ILE A 129 7.08 -8.22 -8.03
N ALA A 130 5.87 -8.23 -7.47
CA ALA A 130 4.64 -8.33 -8.24
C ALA A 130 4.45 -7.13 -9.19
N ALA A 131 4.81 -5.93 -8.76
CA ALA A 131 4.79 -4.70 -9.57
C ALA A 131 5.82 -4.73 -10.71
N ALA A 132 7.05 -5.19 -10.45
CA ALA A 132 8.09 -5.37 -11.48
C ALA A 132 7.66 -6.37 -12.58
N LEU A 133 6.75 -7.29 -12.24
CA LEU A 133 6.22 -8.28 -13.16
C LEU A 133 4.89 -7.86 -13.81
N ILE A 134 4.47 -6.59 -13.68
CA ILE A 134 3.38 -6.03 -14.49
C ILE A 134 3.94 -5.83 -15.92
N PRO A 135 3.26 -6.34 -16.96
CA PRO A 135 3.64 -6.05 -18.34
C PRO A 135 3.69 -4.53 -18.56
N ALA A 136 4.73 -4.08 -19.25
CA ALA A 136 4.88 -2.70 -19.69
C ALA A 136 5.66 -2.70 -21.00
N SER A 137 5.47 -1.65 -21.81
CA SER A 137 6.08 -1.49 -23.15
C SER A 137 7.61 -1.42 -23.11
N THR A 138 8.19 -0.99 -21.99
CA THR A 138 9.63 -0.85 -21.82
C THR A 138 10.10 -1.42 -20.48
N ILE A 139 11.36 -1.84 -20.41
CA ILE A 139 11.99 -2.25 -19.15
C ILE A 139 12.00 -1.10 -18.13
N ALA A 140 12.21 0.13 -18.60
CA ALA A 140 12.16 1.33 -17.78
C ALA A 140 10.78 1.50 -17.13
N GLY A 141 9.69 1.27 -17.87
CA GLY A 141 8.34 1.28 -17.31
C GLY A 141 8.15 0.28 -16.17
N ARG A 142 8.62 -0.97 -16.34
CA ARG A 142 8.53 -1.99 -15.28
C ARG A 142 9.32 -1.62 -14.04
N LEU A 143 10.54 -1.11 -14.24
CA LEU A 143 11.39 -0.65 -13.15
C LEU A 143 10.77 0.55 -12.42
N SER A 144 10.12 1.47 -13.14
CA SER A 144 9.41 2.60 -12.55
C SER A 144 8.26 2.15 -11.65
N LEU A 145 7.44 1.16 -12.07
CA LEU A 145 6.37 0.62 -11.23
C LEU A 145 6.92 -0.01 -9.93
N ALA A 146 7.98 -0.80 -10.04
CA ALA A 146 8.64 -1.38 -8.88
C ALA A 146 9.28 -0.32 -7.97
N ALA A 147 9.89 0.72 -8.55
CA ALA A 147 10.48 1.83 -7.83
C ALA A 147 9.43 2.60 -7.02
N LEU A 148 8.26 2.88 -7.61
CA LEU A 148 7.13 3.53 -6.93
C LEU A 148 6.70 2.76 -5.68
N VAL A 149 6.57 1.43 -5.75
CA VAL A 149 6.26 0.61 -4.57
C VAL A 149 7.40 0.62 -3.56
N SER A 150 8.65 0.59 -4.05
CA SER A 150 9.87 0.55 -3.22
C SER A 150 10.09 1.81 -2.40
N VAL A 151 9.42 2.93 -2.74
CA VAL A 151 9.47 4.17 -1.94
C VAL A 151 9.14 3.90 -0.48
N PHE A 152 8.13 3.06 -0.17
CA PHE A 152 7.82 2.75 1.23
C PHE A 152 8.96 1.98 1.91
N LEU A 153 9.62 1.05 1.21
CA LEU A 153 10.71 0.27 1.81
C LEU A 153 11.88 1.17 2.16
N ILE A 154 12.26 2.04 1.23
CA ILE A 154 13.30 3.07 1.43
C ILE A 154 12.90 3.99 2.59
N ASN A 155 11.65 4.45 2.61
CA ASN A 155 11.12 5.32 3.66
C ASN A 155 11.21 4.67 5.05
N LEU A 156 10.82 3.40 5.16
CA LEU A 156 10.86 2.63 6.39
C LEU A 156 12.29 2.41 6.90
N LEU A 157 13.22 2.04 6.02
CA LEU A 157 14.58 1.65 6.40
C LEU A 157 15.52 2.85 6.56
N LEU A 158 15.38 3.88 5.73
CA LEU A 158 16.36 4.97 5.63
C LEU A 158 15.86 6.29 6.19
N ILE A 159 14.56 6.61 6.10
CA ILE A 159 14.04 7.93 6.51
C ILE A 159 13.55 7.92 7.96
N ARG A 160 12.72 6.93 8.33
CA ARG A 160 12.03 6.87 9.64
C ARG A 160 12.95 6.93 10.87
N GLN A 161 14.17 6.41 10.74
CA GLN A 161 15.15 6.30 11.82
C GLN A 161 16.50 6.89 11.40
N SER A 162 16.49 7.82 10.43
CA SER A 162 17.73 8.41 9.93
C SER A 162 18.46 9.19 11.03
N PRO A 163 19.72 8.86 11.35
CA PRO A 163 20.53 9.69 12.24
C PRO A 163 21.00 10.99 11.57
N GLN A 164 20.85 11.13 10.24
CA GLN A 164 21.22 12.34 9.50
C GLN A 164 20.11 13.40 9.46
N LEU A 165 18.87 13.03 9.80
CA LEU A 165 17.72 13.94 9.80
C LEU A 165 17.33 14.30 11.23
N GLY A 166 16.95 15.56 11.44
CA GLY A 166 16.31 15.97 12.69
C GLY A 166 14.98 15.22 12.92
N PRO A 167 14.55 15.00 14.17
CA PRO A 167 13.36 14.20 14.48
C PRO A 167 12.09 14.69 13.78
N ASP A 168 11.84 16.01 13.78
CA ASP A 168 10.66 16.61 13.15
C ASP A 168 10.67 16.40 11.63
N LEU A 169 11.83 16.59 10.99
CA LEU A 169 11.99 16.43 9.54
C LEU A 169 11.84 14.97 9.13
N SER A 170 12.48 14.04 9.84
CA SER A 170 12.35 12.59 9.62
C SER A 170 10.88 12.16 9.71
N TRP A 171 10.16 12.65 10.73
CA TRP A 171 8.74 12.38 10.87
C TRP A 171 7.93 12.88 9.68
N HIS A 172 8.04 14.16 9.31
CA HIS A 172 7.22 14.73 8.23
C HIS A 172 7.52 14.07 6.89
N LEU A 173 8.80 13.86 6.57
CA LEU A 173 9.20 13.16 5.35
C LEU A 173 8.63 11.75 5.33
N PHE A 174 8.68 11.03 6.45
CA PHE A 174 8.10 9.71 6.53
C PHE A 174 6.62 9.72 6.15
N HIS A 175 5.82 10.59 6.76
CA HIS A 175 4.37 10.61 6.52
C HIS A 175 3.99 11.15 5.14
N ILE A 176 4.71 12.15 4.62
CA ILE A 176 4.51 12.64 3.25
C ILE A 176 4.80 11.54 2.23
N LEU A 177 5.89 10.78 2.41
CA LEU A 177 6.23 9.68 1.52
C LEU A 177 5.22 8.54 1.60
N VAL A 178 4.62 8.25 2.77
CA VAL A 178 3.49 7.31 2.86
C VAL A 178 2.27 7.83 2.08
N ALA A 179 1.93 9.11 2.20
CA ALA A 179 0.80 9.69 1.47
C ALA A 179 1.02 9.61 -0.05
N LEU A 180 2.20 9.99 -0.53
CA LEU A 180 2.56 9.87 -1.95
C LEU A 180 2.57 8.42 -2.43
N TRP A 181 3.03 7.50 -1.59
CA TRP A 181 3.01 6.08 -1.91
C TRP A 181 1.58 5.53 -2.08
N LEU A 182 0.61 5.97 -1.25
CA LEU A 182 -0.79 5.59 -1.43
C LEU A 182 -1.34 6.04 -2.79
N LEU A 183 -1.01 7.25 -3.23
CA LEU A 183 -1.37 7.75 -4.56
C LEU A 183 -0.69 6.93 -5.67
N ALA A 184 0.58 6.57 -5.48
CA ALA A 184 1.32 5.73 -6.41
C ALA A 184 0.70 4.33 -6.56
N ILE A 185 0.17 3.74 -5.47
CA ILE A 185 -0.57 2.47 -5.54
C ILE A 185 -1.76 2.57 -6.48
N VAL A 186 -2.53 3.67 -6.42
CA VAL A 186 -3.65 3.91 -7.34
C VAL A 186 -3.16 3.97 -8.79
N TYR A 187 -2.12 4.76 -9.05
CA TYR A 187 -1.53 4.89 -10.38
C TYR A 187 -1.09 3.53 -10.96
N ILE A 188 -0.46 2.67 -10.16
CA ILE A 188 0.00 1.36 -10.63
C ILE A 188 -1.18 0.45 -11.01
N PHE A 189 -2.26 0.46 -10.22
CA PHE A 189 -3.45 -0.33 -10.55
C PHE A 189 -4.19 0.21 -11.78
N GLU A 190 -4.22 1.54 -11.96
CA GLU A 190 -4.77 2.15 -13.16
C GLU A 190 -3.94 1.85 -14.41
N TYR A 191 -2.61 1.99 -14.34
CA TYR A 191 -1.69 1.65 -15.42
C TYR A 191 -1.95 0.21 -15.91
N ARG A 192 -2.08 -0.73 -14.97
CA ARG A 192 -2.38 -2.13 -15.28
C ARG A 192 -3.73 -2.31 -15.97
N ARG A 193 -4.77 -1.57 -15.55
CA ARG A 193 -6.11 -1.65 -16.16
C ARG A 193 -6.03 -1.20 -17.63
N SER A 194 -5.40 -0.06 -17.89
CA SER A 194 -5.24 0.51 -19.22
C SER A 194 -4.47 -0.41 -20.17
N ASP A 195 -3.36 -1.01 -19.70
CA ASP A 195 -2.59 -1.98 -20.49
C ASP A 195 -3.41 -3.25 -20.80
N GLY A 196 -4.26 -3.68 -19.86
CA GLY A 196 -5.18 -4.81 -20.05
C GLY A 196 -6.26 -4.52 -21.09
N GLU A 197 -6.82 -3.31 -21.12
CA GLU A 197 -7.80 -2.88 -22.11
C GLU A 197 -7.19 -2.76 -23.51
N ALA A 198 -5.99 -2.20 -23.62
CA ALA A 198 -5.26 -2.10 -24.88
C ALA A 198 -4.96 -3.48 -25.49
N ALA A 199 -4.50 -4.44 -24.67
CA ALA A 199 -4.22 -5.80 -25.14
C ALA A 199 -5.46 -6.54 -25.66
N ILE A 200 -6.63 -6.33 -25.05
CA ILE A 200 -7.89 -6.92 -25.53
C ILE A 200 -8.29 -6.32 -26.87
N GLN A 201 -8.04 -5.03 -27.08
CA GLN A 201 -8.43 -4.34 -28.31
C GLN A 201 -7.58 -4.74 -29.51
N ASP A 202 -6.29 -5.06 -29.30
CA ASP A 202 -5.39 -5.58 -30.34
C ASP A 202 -5.70 -7.05 -30.73
N ASP A 203 -6.30 -7.84 -29.82
CA ASP A 203 -6.70 -9.23 -30.07
C ASP A 203 -8.03 -9.38 -30.84
N ILE A 204 -8.76 -8.28 -31.11
CA ILE A 204 -9.97 -8.31 -31.95
C ILE A 204 -9.55 -8.29 -33.43
N PRO A 205 -9.77 -9.37 -34.20
CA PRO A 205 -9.40 -9.40 -35.62
C PRO A 205 -10.13 -8.28 -36.37
N ALA A 206 -9.42 -7.59 -37.27
CA ALA A 206 -9.86 -6.41 -38.04
C ALA A 206 -11.07 -6.63 -38.99
N VAL A 207 -11.83 -7.71 -38.82
CA VAL A 207 -12.88 -8.19 -39.74
C VAL A 207 -14.26 -7.55 -39.46
N THR A 208 -14.43 -6.77 -38.40
CA THR A 208 -15.69 -6.04 -38.12
C THR A 208 -15.59 -4.53 -38.37
N LYS A 209 -14.81 -4.12 -39.38
CA LYS A 209 -14.91 -2.80 -40.00
C LYS A 209 -15.08 -2.98 -41.51
N CYS A 210 -16.21 -3.56 -41.91
CA CYS A 210 -16.71 -3.46 -43.27
C CYS A 210 -18.06 -2.76 -43.22
N ASP A 211 -18.07 -1.58 -43.85
CA ASP A 211 -19.16 -0.78 -44.42
C ASP A 211 -20.39 -0.42 -43.55
#